data_AF-A0A7S9VWG1-F1
#
_entry.id   AF-A0A7S9VWG1-F1
#
_cell.length_a   1.000
_cell.length_b   1.000
_cell.length_c   1.000
_cell.angle_alpha   90.00
_cell.angle_beta   90.00
_cell.angle_gamma   90.00
#
_symmetry.space_group_name_H-M   'P 1'
#
loop_
_entity.id
_entity.type
_entity.pdbx_description
1 polymer ?
#
loop_
_entity_poly.entity_id
_entity_poly.type
_entity_poly.pdbx_seq_one_letter_code
_entity_poly.pdbx_strand_id
1 'polypeptide(L)'
;MMAHRYLTRFGWFSMAYVGWRNDAKLRLDDVLARFGLSDAARDYINTRVRRAPISSFERRRWVHIRKLYCDRLRRPTGKTSNAGMAGTQ
;
A
#
# COMPACT_ATOMS: atom_id res chain seq x y z
N MET A 1 18.63 -37.05 1.81
CA MET A 1 17.63 -35.98 1.60
C MET A 1 18.37 -34.65 1.43
N MET A 2 18.68 -34.22 0.20
CA MET A 2 19.22 -32.88 -0.07
C MET A 2 18.61 -32.34 -1.35
N ALA A 3 17.47 -31.66 -1.22
CA ALA A 3 16.84 -30.93 -2.32
C ALA A 3 17.58 -29.59 -2.52
N HIS A 4 18.66 -29.62 -3.31
CA HIS A 4 19.37 -28.42 -3.71
C HIS A 4 18.63 -27.72 -4.86
N ARG A 5 18.06 -26.56 -4.51
CA ARG A 5 18.07 -25.30 -5.27
C ARG A 5 17.63 -25.37 -6.75
N TYR A 6 16.32 -25.35 -6.96
CA TYR A 6 15.73 -24.58 -8.05
C TYR A 6 15.01 -23.35 -7.47
N LEU A 7 15.77 -22.45 -6.84
CA LEU A 7 15.28 -21.08 -6.59
C LEU A 7 15.28 -20.36 -7.93
N THR A 8 14.19 -20.57 -8.65
CA THR A 8 13.82 -19.90 -9.89
C THR A 8 14.08 -18.41 -9.75
N ARG A 9 14.81 -17.84 -10.72
CA ARG A 9 15.07 -16.40 -10.85
C ARG A 9 13.80 -15.54 -10.71
N PHE A 10 12.63 -16.12 -11.00
CA PHE A 10 11.29 -15.55 -10.78
C PHE A 10 10.91 -15.32 -9.30
N GLY A 11 11.34 -16.16 -8.35
CA GLY A 11 11.05 -15.98 -6.92
C GLY A 11 11.72 -14.74 -6.31
N TRP A 12 12.89 -14.36 -6.80
CA TRP A 12 13.59 -13.14 -6.40
C TRP A 12 12.90 -11.87 -6.89
N PHE A 13 12.41 -11.86 -8.14
CA PHE A 13 11.60 -10.76 -8.64
C PHE A 13 10.28 -10.64 -7.86
N SER A 14 9.66 -11.77 -7.48
CA SER A 14 8.45 -11.77 -6.66
C SER A 14 8.69 -11.21 -5.25
N MET A 15 9.78 -11.60 -4.56
CA MET A 15 10.12 -11.04 -3.25
C MET A 15 10.47 -9.55 -3.31
N ALA A 16 11.27 -9.12 -4.31
CA ALA A 16 11.58 -7.71 -4.52
C ALA A 16 10.31 -6.90 -4.87
N TYR A 17 9.40 -7.49 -5.66
CA TYR A 17 8.13 -6.89 -6.06
C TYR A 17 7.12 -6.79 -4.91
N VAL A 18 7.11 -7.78 -4.01
CA VAL A 18 6.31 -7.74 -2.77
C VAL A 18 6.92 -6.75 -1.76
N GLY A 19 8.24 -6.68 -1.68
CA GLY A 19 8.97 -5.79 -0.77
C GLY A 19 8.66 -4.31 -0.99
N TRP A 20 8.69 -3.82 -2.24
CA TRP A 20 8.40 -2.41 -2.49
C TRP A 20 6.92 -2.04 -2.29
N ARG A 21 5.99 -3.00 -2.46
CA ARG A 21 4.57 -2.80 -2.16
C ARG A 21 4.33 -2.72 -0.65
N ASN A 22 5.03 -3.55 0.14
CA ASN A 22 4.98 -3.44 1.60
C ASN A 22 5.61 -2.14 2.10
N ASP A 23 6.76 -1.75 1.54
CA ASP A 23 7.37 -0.44 1.81
C ASP A 23 6.43 0.72 1.50
N ALA A 24 5.71 0.65 0.37
CA ALA A 24 4.70 1.64 0.02
C ALA A 24 3.55 1.71 1.05
N LYS A 25 3.10 0.57 1.58
CA LYS A 25 2.09 0.54 2.65
C LYS A 25 2.63 1.15 3.95
N LEU A 26 3.83 0.77 4.38
CA LEU A 26 4.47 1.33 5.57
C LEU A 26 4.63 2.84 5.46
N ARG A 27 5.07 3.35 4.30
CA ARG A 27 5.15 4.79 4.03
C ARG A 27 3.79 5.47 4.06
N LEU A 28 2.74 4.82 3.55
CA LEU A 28 1.39 5.36 3.65
C LEU A 28 0.94 5.44 5.11
N ASP A 29 1.17 4.38 5.89
CA ASP A 29 0.82 4.36 7.32
C ASP A 29 1.60 5.43 8.12
N ASP A 30 2.87 5.70 7.81
CA ASP A 30 3.63 6.82 8.41
C ASP A 30 3.05 8.20 8.05
N VAL A 31 2.67 8.40 6.77
CA VAL A 31 1.99 9.64 6.34
C VAL A 31 0.65 9.81 7.06
N LEU A 32 -0.11 8.74 7.20
CA LEU A 32 -1.40 8.77 7.90
C LEU A 32 -1.22 8.93 9.41
N ALA A 33 -0.16 8.39 10.01
CA ALA A 33 0.16 8.62 11.42
C ALA A 33 0.52 10.09 11.69
N ARG A 34 1.19 10.76 10.73
CA ARG A 34 1.57 12.18 10.85
C ARG A 34 0.44 13.16 10.59
N PHE A 35 -0.37 12.91 9.56
CA PHE A 35 -1.33 13.89 9.05
C PHE A 35 -2.80 13.42 9.15
N GLY A 36 -3.05 12.15 9.46
CA GLY A 36 -4.38 11.54 9.37
C GLY A 36 -4.90 11.41 7.94
N LEU A 37 -6.17 11.01 7.81
CA LEU A 37 -6.92 11.07 6.55
C LEU A 37 -7.39 12.51 6.30
N SER A 38 -6.46 13.40 5.98
CA SER A 38 -6.71 14.84 5.76
C SER A 38 -6.21 15.31 4.40
N ASP A 39 -6.66 16.48 3.96
CA ASP A 39 -6.16 17.11 2.73
C ASP A 39 -4.64 17.39 2.80
N ALA A 40 -4.09 17.65 4.00
CA ALA A 40 -2.64 17.79 4.18
C ALA A 40 -1.86 16.51 3.80
N ALA A 41 -2.39 15.33 4.14
CA ALA A 41 -1.82 14.05 3.74
C ALA A 41 -1.86 13.88 2.21
N ARG A 42 -2.99 14.27 1.59
CA ARG A 42 -3.18 14.23 0.14
C ARG A 42 -2.18 15.12 -0.58
N ASP A 43 -1.96 16.33 -0.09
CA ASP A 43 -1.03 17.30 -0.66
C ASP A 43 0.43 16.89 -0.50
N TYR A 44 0.78 16.30 0.64
CA TYR A 44 2.10 15.71 0.84
C TYR A 44 2.39 14.61 -0.19
N ILE A 45 1.46 13.67 -0.38
CA ILE A 45 1.60 12.58 -1.37
C ILE A 45 1.69 13.15 -2.79
N ASN A 46 0.81 14.08 -3.16
CA ASN A 46 0.82 14.69 -4.50
C ASN A 46 2.13 15.44 -4.78
N THR A 47 2.65 16.16 -3.79
CA THR A 47 3.94 16.88 -3.90
C THR A 47 5.08 15.90 -4.19
N ARG A 48 5.11 14.76 -3.49
CA ARG A 48 6.10 13.70 -3.72
C ARG A 48 5.98 13.07 -5.10
N VAL A 49 4.76 12.81 -5.58
CA VAL A 49 4.51 12.32 -6.96
C VAL A 49 5.02 13.32 -8.01
N ARG A 50 4.77 14.63 -7.83
CA ARG A 50 5.18 15.66 -8.79
C ARG A 50 6.69 15.89 -8.82
N ARG A 51 7.37 15.82 -7.66
CA ARG A 51 8.82 16.02 -7.56
C ARG A 51 9.63 14.83 -8.08
N ALA A 52 9.05 13.62 -8.10
CA ALA A 52 9.76 12.44 -8.57
C ALA A 52 9.92 12.42 -10.11
N PRO A 53 11.10 12.05 -10.65
CA PRO A 53 11.32 11.94 -12.10
C PRO A 53 10.32 10.99 -12.76
N ILE A 54 9.85 11.31 -13.97
CA ILE A 54 8.70 10.67 -14.63
C ILE A 54 8.85 9.14 -14.77
N SER A 55 10.04 8.65 -15.06
CA SER A 55 10.34 7.22 -15.26
C SER A 55 10.86 6.49 -14.00
N SER A 56 11.00 7.20 -12.87
CA SER A 56 11.65 6.61 -11.69
C SER A 56 10.78 5.57 -10.99
N PHE A 57 11.44 4.57 -10.42
CA PHE A 57 10.80 3.59 -9.53
C PHE A 57 10.15 4.28 -8.33
N GLU A 58 10.73 5.38 -7.86
CA GLU A 58 10.20 6.18 -6.76
C GLU A 58 8.86 6.84 -7.12
N ARG A 59 8.71 7.37 -8.34
CA ARG A 59 7.43 7.92 -8.80
C ARG A 59 6.36 6.85 -8.86
N ARG A 60 6.68 5.66 -9.39
CA ARG A 60 5.76 4.50 -9.39
C ARG A 60 5.33 4.11 -7.97
N ARG A 61 6.26 4.14 -7.01
CA ARG A 61 5.96 3.90 -5.58
C ARG A 61 4.99 4.96 -5.04
N TRP A 62 5.25 6.25 -5.25
CA TRP A 62 4.37 7.33 -4.78
C TRP A 62 3.00 7.33 -5.45
N VAL A 63 2.91 6.99 -6.74
CA VAL A 63 1.63 6.79 -7.43
C VAL A 63 0.86 5.62 -6.82
N HIS A 64 1.53 4.54 -6.45
CA HIS A 64 0.91 3.42 -5.75
C HIS A 64 0.41 3.83 -4.35
N ILE A 65 1.20 4.59 -3.59
CA ILE A 65 0.81 5.18 -2.28
C ILE A 65 -0.45 6.05 -2.45
N ARG A 66 -0.48 6.92 -3.47
CA ARG A 66 -1.64 7.76 -3.78
C ARG A 66 -2.90 6.93 -4.06
N LYS A 67 -2.76 5.84 -4.82
CA LYS A 67 -3.87 4.92 -5.11
C LYS A 67 -4.40 4.30 -3.81
N LEU A 68 -3.51 3.76 -2.97
CA LEU A 68 -3.88 3.17 -1.67
C LEU A 68 -4.57 4.18 -0.75
N TYR A 69 -4.08 5.42 -0.72
CA TYR A 69 -4.70 6.51 0.04
C TYR A 69 -6.12 6.82 -0.45
N CYS A 70 -6.33 6.95 -1.76
CA CYS A 70 -7.67 7.13 -2.33
C CYS A 70 -8.60 5.95 -2.06
N ASP A 71 -8.09 4.72 -2.08
CA ASP A 71 -8.87 3.53 -1.74
C ASP A 71 -9.30 3.54 -0.26
N ARG A 72 -8.44 4.00 0.67
CA ARG A 72 -8.80 4.21 2.08
C ARG A 72 -9.82 5.33 2.27
N LEU A 73 -9.75 6.42 1.50
CA LEU A 73 -10.78 7.47 1.52
C LEU A 73 -12.14 6.96 1.01
N ARG A 74 -12.15 6.07 0.00
CA ARG A 74 -13.38 5.47 -0.53
C ARG A 74 -13.97 4.40 0.37
N ARG A 75 -13.14 3.73 1.17
CA ARG A 75 -13.56 2.76 2.18
C ARG A 75 -13.13 3.28 3.56
N PRO A 76 -13.78 4.33 4.07
CA PRO A 76 -13.60 4.66 5.48
C PRO A 76 -13.98 3.40 6.26
N THR A 77 -13.09 2.96 7.13
CA THR A 77 -13.18 1.75 7.93
C THR A 77 -14.54 1.73 8.65
N GLY A 78 -15.53 1.10 8.03
CA GLY A 78 -16.94 1.21 8.42
C GLY A 78 -17.81 0.07 7.90
N LYS A 79 -17.20 -1.05 7.50
CA LYS A 79 -17.88 -2.35 7.34
C LYS A 79 -16.95 -3.45 7.82
N THR A 80 -16.76 -3.53 9.14
CA THR A 80 -16.89 -4.84 9.79
C THR A 80 -18.30 -5.31 9.47
N SER A 81 -18.43 -6.21 8.51
CA SER A 81 -19.68 -6.93 8.29
C SER A 81 -20.04 -7.60 9.62
N ASN A 82 -21.04 -7.08 10.33
CA ASN A 82 -21.74 -7.83 11.37
C ASN A 82 -22.51 -8.97 10.67
N ALA A 83 -21.78 -10.00 10.26
CA ALA A 83 -22.35 -11.29 9.91
C ALA A 83 -22.38 -12.11 11.21
N GLY A 84 -23.49 -12.05 11.94
CA GLY A 84 -23.67 -12.87 13.14
C GLY A 84 -24.62 -12.36 14.21
N MET A 85 -25.75 -11.75 13.85
CA MET A 85 -26.93 -11.72 14.72
C MET A 85 -28.14 -12.06 13.86
N ALA A 86 -28.15 -13.30 13.36
CA ALA A 86 -29.39 -13.97 13.02
C ALA A 86 -30.02 -14.38 14.35
N GLY A 87 -31.24 -13.90 14.58
CA GLY A 87 -32.03 -14.30 15.72
C GLY A 87 -32.24 -15.81 15.76
N THR A 88 -32.27 -16.34 16.97
CA THR A 88 -33.09 -17.50 17.27
C THR A 88 -33.77 -17.21 18.59
N GLN A 89 -35.10 -17.33 18.53
CA GLN A 89 -36.06 -17.14 19.60
C GLN A 89 -35.89 -18.18 20.72
#